data_AF-A0A090VKY3-F1
#
_entry.id   AF-A0A090VKY3-F1
#
_cell.length_a   1.000
_cell.length_b   1.000
_cell.length_c   1.000
_cell.angle_alpha   90.00
_cell.angle_beta   90.00
_cell.angle_gamma   90.00
#
_symmetry.space_group_name_H-M   'P 1'
#
loop_
_entity.id
_entity.type
_entity.pdbx_description
1 polymer ?
#
loop_
_entity_poly.entity_id
_entity_poly.type
_entity_poly.pdbx_seq_one_letter_code
_entity_poly.pdbx_strand_id
1 'polypeptide(L)'
;MGDMNVKKLKKKKDRANYVHHLLNDIKALDLMLKKGMIETEPIRIGAEQEFCLVKPNYSPSDNALEILKDIDDEHFTTEIGNYNLEANLDPLELKGSCFSNLHNQLDSLLKKAKDAAEKKHTKIVLAGILPSIGLDNIGEHQMTPLQRYTVLNEAIKDSRKQDFNIHIQGVDELNLLFDSVMLEGCNTSFQMHLQVSPNSFIDTYNWAQAIAGPILSACANSPLLFGKELWSETRIALFTQSIDTRLNHSY
;
A
#
# COMPACT_ATOMS: atom_id res chain seq x y z
N MET A 1 -0.93 9.94 11.11
CA MET A 1 -1.97 9.50 10.15
C MET A 1 -3.22 10.37 10.27
N GLY A 2 -3.93 10.60 9.16
CA GLY A 2 -5.10 11.49 9.06
C GLY A 2 -6.40 10.93 9.68
N ASP A 3 -7.53 11.57 9.36
CA ASP A 3 -8.86 11.12 9.81
C ASP A 3 -9.23 9.77 9.16
N MET A 4 -9.55 8.79 9.99
CA MET A 4 -9.87 7.41 9.58
C MET A 4 -11.38 7.17 9.40
N ASN A 5 -12.20 8.21 9.62
CA ASN A 5 -13.66 8.11 9.48
C ASN A 5 -14.07 8.13 8.01
N VAL A 6 -14.70 7.04 7.55
CA VAL A 6 -15.15 6.91 6.16
C VAL A 6 -16.67 6.89 6.09
N LYS A 7 -17.24 7.65 5.14
CA LYS A 7 -18.68 7.64 4.83
C LYS A 7 -18.92 7.44 3.33
N LYS A 8 -19.72 6.43 2.99
CA LYS A 8 -20.15 6.17 1.61
C LYS A 8 -21.01 7.31 1.06
N LEU A 9 -20.66 7.83 -0.12
CA LEU A 9 -21.38 8.91 -0.80
C LEU A 9 -22.63 8.38 -1.52
N LYS A 10 -23.77 8.37 -0.81
CA LYS A 10 -25.03 7.80 -1.34
C LYS A 10 -25.89 8.82 -2.09
N LYS A 11 -25.99 10.06 -1.62
CA LYS A 11 -26.93 11.06 -2.17
C LYS A 11 -26.25 12.02 -3.16
N LYS A 12 -27.02 12.57 -4.10
CA LYS A 12 -26.54 13.66 -4.99
C LYS A 12 -25.96 14.84 -4.21
N LYS A 13 -26.56 15.19 -3.07
CA LYS A 13 -26.07 16.24 -2.16
C LYS A 13 -24.69 15.89 -1.57
N ASP A 14 -24.48 14.63 -1.18
CA ASP A 14 -23.20 14.19 -0.63
C ASP A 14 -22.08 14.33 -1.69
N ARG A 15 -22.37 13.94 -2.94
CA ARG A 15 -21.45 14.09 -4.08
C ARG A 15 -21.16 15.56 -4.38
N ALA A 16 -22.19 16.42 -4.38
CA ALA A 16 -22.02 17.85 -4.60
C ALA A 16 -21.16 18.50 -3.50
N ASN A 17 -21.39 18.14 -2.24
CA ASN A 17 -20.59 18.60 -1.10
C ASN A 17 -19.13 18.13 -1.22
N TYR A 18 -18.90 16.86 -1.56
CA TYR A 18 -17.56 16.33 -1.79
C TYR A 18 -16.80 17.13 -2.85
N VAL A 19 -17.42 17.35 -4.02
CA VAL A 19 -16.82 18.15 -5.10
C VAL A 19 -16.56 19.59 -4.64
N HIS A 20 -17.49 20.18 -3.88
CA HIS A 20 -17.31 21.54 -3.33
C HIS A 20 -16.10 21.62 -2.38
N HIS A 21 -15.96 20.67 -1.46
CA HIS A 21 -14.82 20.62 -0.54
C HIS A 21 -13.51 20.38 -1.29
N LEU A 22 -13.48 19.43 -2.23
CA LEU A 22 -12.30 19.16 -3.06
C LEU A 22 -11.84 20.42 -3.83
N LEU A 23 -12.77 21.18 -4.40
CA LEU A 23 -12.45 22.44 -5.07
C LEU A 23 -11.95 23.52 -4.10
N ASN A 24 -12.43 23.54 -2.87
CA ASN A 24 -11.94 24.45 -1.84
C ASN A 24 -10.53 24.07 -1.38
N ASP A 25 -10.22 22.78 -1.25
CA ASP A 25 -8.90 22.29 -0.88
C ASP A 25 -7.87 22.64 -1.97
N ILE A 26 -8.22 22.50 -3.26
CA ILE A 26 -7.38 22.92 -4.38
C ILE A 26 -7.12 24.44 -4.34
N LYS A 27 -8.14 25.25 -4.05
CA LYS A 27 -7.99 26.71 -3.89
C LYS A 27 -7.12 27.08 -2.69
N ALA A 28 -7.26 26.36 -1.59
CA ALA A 28 -6.43 26.56 -0.40
C ALA A 28 -4.96 26.23 -0.70
N LEU A 29 -4.70 25.13 -1.41
CA LEU A 29 -3.35 24.76 -1.86
C LEU A 29 -2.73 25.83 -2.78
N ASP A 30 -3.48 26.32 -3.78
CA ASP A 30 -3.03 27.42 -4.66
C ASP A 30 -2.70 28.69 -3.87
N LEU A 31 -3.51 29.03 -2.86
CA LEU A 31 -3.26 30.16 -1.97
C LEU A 31 -1.99 29.97 -1.13
N MET A 32 -1.79 28.76 -0.57
CA MET A 32 -0.60 28.41 0.22
C MET A 32 0.66 28.51 -0.61
N LEU A 33 0.63 28.03 -1.87
CA LEU A 33 1.74 28.16 -2.81
C LEU A 33 2.06 29.62 -3.11
N LYS A 34 1.06 30.44 -3.46
CA LYS A 34 1.23 31.87 -3.74
C LYS A 34 1.77 32.66 -2.55
N LYS A 35 1.46 32.23 -1.33
CA LYS A 35 1.91 32.86 -0.08
C LYS A 35 3.22 32.29 0.46
N GLY A 36 3.83 31.31 -0.21
CA GLY A 36 5.06 30.68 0.28
C GLY A 36 4.87 29.94 1.61
N MET A 37 3.69 29.35 1.84
CA MET A 37 3.35 28.65 3.08
C MET A 37 3.83 27.19 3.12
N ILE A 38 4.49 26.72 2.06
CA ILE A 38 5.09 25.38 1.98
C ILE A 38 6.57 25.50 2.27
N GLU A 39 7.05 24.71 3.23
CA GLU A 39 8.46 24.65 3.57
C GLU A 39 9.27 24.10 2.40
N THR A 40 10.36 24.79 2.05
CA THR A 40 11.24 24.42 0.93
C THR A 40 12.53 23.74 1.37
N GLU A 41 13.00 24.03 2.58
CA GLU A 41 14.21 23.49 3.20
C GLU A 41 14.05 23.42 4.73
N PRO A 42 14.73 22.48 5.43
CA PRO A 42 15.60 21.45 4.86
C PRO A 42 14.81 20.35 4.14
N ILE A 43 15.37 19.81 3.04
CA ILE A 43 14.80 18.61 2.40
C ILE A 43 14.88 17.42 3.34
N ARG A 44 13.76 16.70 3.49
CA ARG A 44 13.68 15.46 4.26
C ARG A 44 13.33 14.27 3.37
N ILE A 45 13.71 13.09 3.84
CA ILE A 45 13.24 11.81 3.31
C ILE A 45 12.54 11.02 4.40
N GLY A 46 11.53 10.26 4.03
CA GLY A 46 10.89 9.24 4.86
C GLY A 46 10.80 7.93 4.10
N ALA A 47 10.42 6.86 4.79
CA ALA A 47 10.14 5.58 4.15
C ALA A 47 9.01 4.84 4.87
N GLU A 48 8.32 3.99 4.13
CA GLU A 48 7.31 3.07 4.64
C GLU A 48 7.73 1.65 4.24
N GLN A 49 7.66 0.70 5.18
CA GLN A 49 7.95 -0.70 4.95
C GLN A 49 6.74 -1.55 5.33
N GLU A 50 6.12 -2.16 4.34
CA GLU A 50 5.11 -3.19 4.56
C GLU A 50 5.73 -4.57 4.67
N PHE A 51 5.12 -5.46 5.45
CA PHE A 51 5.61 -6.82 5.63
C PHE A 51 4.48 -7.81 5.91
N CYS A 52 4.69 -9.05 5.48
CA CYS A 52 3.73 -10.12 5.69
C CYS A 52 3.96 -10.83 7.03
N LEU A 53 2.86 -11.16 7.71
CA LEU A 53 2.77 -11.97 8.90
C LEU A 53 2.45 -13.40 8.49
N VAL A 54 3.27 -14.35 8.93
CA VAL A 54 3.13 -15.76 8.57
C VAL A 54 3.14 -16.67 9.79
N LYS A 55 2.39 -17.76 9.70
CA LYS A 55 2.38 -18.86 10.67
C LYS A 55 3.71 -19.63 10.62
N PRO A 56 4.00 -20.55 11.56
CA PRO A 56 5.27 -21.29 11.57
C PRO A 56 5.57 -22.09 10.30
N ASN A 57 4.52 -22.53 9.59
CA ASN A 57 4.55 -23.22 8.29
C ASN A 57 4.63 -22.26 7.09
N TYR A 58 4.85 -20.96 7.32
CA TYR A 58 4.92 -19.89 6.32
C TYR A 58 3.61 -19.56 5.58
N SER A 59 2.46 -20.12 5.93
CA SER A 59 1.18 -19.63 5.39
C SER A 59 0.80 -18.26 5.98
N PRO A 60 -0.01 -17.43 5.32
CA PRO A 60 -0.49 -16.17 5.88
C PRO A 60 -1.11 -16.32 7.27
N SER A 61 -0.84 -15.35 8.15
CA SER A 61 -1.46 -15.22 9.47
C SER A 61 -2.80 -14.46 9.40
N ASP A 62 -3.46 -14.27 10.52
CA ASP A 62 -4.73 -13.52 10.64
C ASP A 62 -4.79 -12.72 11.96
N ASN A 63 -3.62 -12.43 12.54
CA ASN A 63 -3.48 -11.83 13.86
C ASN A 63 -2.79 -10.45 13.84
N ALA A 64 -2.86 -9.71 12.72
CA ALA A 64 -2.22 -8.40 12.58
C ALA A 64 -2.62 -7.42 13.69
N LEU A 65 -3.91 -7.35 14.03
CA LEU A 65 -4.40 -6.46 15.09
C LEU A 65 -3.90 -6.85 16.49
N GLU A 66 -3.75 -8.14 16.77
CA GLU A 66 -3.19 -8.58 18.05
C GLU A 66 -1.71 -8.22 18.17
N ILE A 67 -0.95 -8.43 17.09
CA ILE A 67 0.47 -8.09 17.04
C ILE A 67 0.64 -6.58 17.14
N LEU A 68 -0.18 -5.79 16.45
CA LEU A 68 -0.14 -4.33 16.53
C LEU A 68 -0.39 -3.83 17.95
N LYS A 69 -1.33 -4.43 18.67
CA LYS A 69 -1.59 -4.14 20.07
C LYS A 69 -0.39 -4.48 20.98
N ASP A 70 0.33 -5.56 20.69
CA ASP A 70 1.52 -5.97 21.45
C ASP A 70 2.76 -5.13 21.10
N ILE A 71 2.83 -4.59 19.88
CA ILE A 71 3.85 -3.63 19.45
C ILE A 71 3.68 -2.30 20.17
N ASP A 72 2.44 -1.80 20.27
CA ASP A 72 2.04 -0.55 20.94
C ASP A 72 2.95 0.63 20.53
N ASP A 73 2.90 0.96 19.24
CA ASP A 73 3.76 1.98 18.63
C ASP A 73 3.07 2.64 17.44
N GLU A 74 3.07 3.96 17.42
CA GLU A 74 2.38 4.76 16.40
C GLU A 74 3.02 4.68 15.01
N HIS A 75 4.26 4.20 14.91
CA HIS A 75 4.91 3.93 13.63
C HIS A 75 4.23 2.79 12.87
N PHE A 76 3.44 1.95 13.54
CA PHE A 76 2.83 0.79 12.90
C PHE A 76 1.34 1.02 12.61
N THR A 77 0.91 0.54 11.46
CA THR A 77 -0.50 0.54 11.08
C THR A 77 -0.89 -0.77 10.41
N THR A 78 -2.20 -0.93 10.23
CA THR A 78 -2.79 -2.04 9.50
C THR A 78 -2.76 -1.80 8.01
N GLU A 79 -2.65 -2.90 7.26
CA GLU A 79 -2.97 -2.95 5.84
C GLU A 79 -4.31 -3.65 5.57
N ILE A 80 -4.75 -3.65 4.30
CA ILE A 80 -6.06 -4.21 3.92
C ILE A 80 -6.19 -5.70 4.27
N GLY A 81 -5.12 -6.47 4.08
CA GLY A 81 -5.04 -7.85 4.51
C GLY A 81 -4.65 -7.94 5.98
N ASN A 82 -5.35 -8.76 6.76
CA ASN A 82 -5.09 -9.02 8.17
C ASN A 82 -3.82 -9.88 8.42
N TYR A 83 -3.01 -10.03 7.38
CA TYR A 83 -1.67 -10.62 7.37
C TYR A 83 -0.60 -9.61 6.95
N ASN A 84 -0.93 -8.34 6.70
CA ASN A 84 0.06 -7.32 6.40
C ASN A 84 0.04 -6.23 7.48
N LEU A 85 1.23 -5.74 7.81
CA LEU A 85 1.43 -4.55 8.63
C LEU A 85 2.41 -3.63 7.90
N GLU A 86 2.32 -2.34 8.23
CA GLU A 86 3.21 -1.32 7.71
C GLU A 86 3.94 -0.65 8.88
N ALA A 87 5.24 -0.41 8.70
CA ALA A 87 6.06 0.43 9.56
C ALA A 87 6.38 1.74 8.82
N ASN A 88 5.95 2.86 9.39
CA ASN A 88 6.23 4.21 8.93
C ASN A 88 7.50 4.71 9.64
N LEU A 89 8.52 5.13 8.90
CA LEU A 89 9.75 5.67 9.46
C LEU A 89 9.65 7.19 9.64
N ASP A 90 10.37 7.71 10.63
CA ASP A 90 10.42 9.15 10.84
C ASP A 90 11.10 9.87 9.66
N PRO A 91 10.63 11.07 9.31
CA PRO A 91 11.28 11.89 8.31
C PRO A 91 12.65 12.37 8.84
N LEU A 92 13.69 12.13 8.04
CA LEU A 92 15.07 12.54 8.33
C LEU A 92 15.51 13.62 7.35
N GLU A 93 16.23 14.63 7.83
CA GLU A 93 16.89 15.59 6.94
C GLU A 93 17.88 14.87 6.02
N LEU A 94 17.79 15.17 4.72
CA LEU A 94 18.59 14.55 3.66
C LEU A 94 20.02 15.11 3.66
N LYS A 95 20.79 14.79 4.68
CA LYS A 95 22.19 15.23 4.84
C LYS A 95 23.02 14.22 5.63
N GLY A 96 24.34 14.22 5.40
CA GLY A 96 25.28 13.43 6.19
C GLY A 96 24.93 11.93 6.25
N SER A 97 24.71 11.41 7.46
CA SER A 97 24.43 9.98 7.71
C SER A 97 22.95 9.58 7.56
N CYS A 98 22.14 10.39 6.87
CA CYS A 98 20.69 10.20 6.72
C CYS A 98 20.29 8.75 6.38
N PHE A 99 20.87 8.16 5.34
CA PHE A 99 20.52 6.78 4.92
C PHE A 99 20.93 5.71 5.94
N SER A 100 22.05 5.89 6.64
CA SER A 100 22.45 4.98 7.72
C SER A 100 21.49 5.09 8.90
N ASN A 101 21.03 6.30 9.23
CA ASN A 101 20.05 6.51 10.28
C ASN A 101 18.69 5.90 9.90
N LEU A 102 18.26 6.07 8.64
CA LEU A 102 17.03 5.47 8.11
C LEU A 102 17.08 3.94 8.19
N HIS A 103 18.21 3.34 7.78
CA HIS A 103 18.41 1.90 7.87
C HIS A 103 18.39 1.38 9.30
N ASN A 104 19.07 2.07 10.23
CA ASN A 104 19.06 1.70 11.65
C ASN A 104 17.64 1.78 12.26
N GLN A 105 16.87 2.79 11.86
CA GLN A 105 15.47 2.92 12.28
C GLN A 105 14.63 1.76 11.72
N LEU A 106 14.77 1.45 10.43
CA LEU A 106 14.10 0.30 9.80
C LEU A 106 14.37 -1.00 10.55
N ASP A 107 15.65 -1.29 10.82
CA ASP A 107 16.06 -2.50 11.55
C ASP A 107 15.47 -2.56 12.95
N SER A 108 15.43 -1.42 13.66
CA SER A 108 14.83 -1.33 14.99
C SER A 108 13.32 -1.60 14.94
N LEU A 109 12.60 -1.02 13.98
CA LEU A 109 11.16 -1.24 13.81
C LEU A 109 10.87 -2.70 13.43
N LEU A 110 11.58 -3.26 12.45
CA LEU A 110 11.41 -4.66 12.05
C LEU A 110 11.73 -5.62 13.21
N LYS A 111 12.75 -5.32 14.02
CA LYS A 111 13.05 -6.10 15.23
C LYS A 111 11.90 -6.02 16.22
N LYS A 112 11.34 -4.83 16.47
CA LYS A 112 10.19 -4.66 17.38
C LYS A 112 8.97 -5.46 16.91
N ALA A 113 8.66 -5.41 15.62
CA ALA A 113 7.58 -6.19 15.01
C ALA A 113 7.82 -7.70 15.14
N LYS A 114 9.05 -8.14 14.87
CA LYS A 114 9.45 -9.55 15.01
C LYS A 114 9.30 -10.04 16.46
N ASP A 115 9.83 -9.29 17.42
CA ASP A 115 9.79 -9.66 18.85
C ASP A 115 8.34 -9.73 19.36
N ALA A 116 7.43 -8.89 18.85
CA ALA A 116 5.99 -8.97 19.15
C ALA A 116 5.31 -10.17 18.48
N ALA A 117 5.57 -10.39 17.18
CA ALA A 117 5.01 -11.51 16.43
C ALA A 117 5.42 -12.88 16.99
N GLU A 118 6.67 -13.03 17.43
CA GLU A 118 7.18 -14.30 17.98
C GLU A 118 6.43 -14.74 19.25
N LYS A 119 5.97 -13.81 20.09
CA LYS A 119 5.13 -14.10 21.28
C LYS A 119 3.80 -14.78 20.91
N LYS A 120 3.38 -14.65 19.65
CA LYS A 120 2.13 -15.18 19.09
C LYS A 120 2.37 -16.34 18.11
N HIS A 121 3.59 -16.89 18.06
CA HIS A 121 4.00 -17.90 17.09
C HIS A 121 3.86 -17.44 15.61
N THR A 122 3.96 -16.14 15.37
CA THR A 122 3.95 -15.54 14.04
C THR A 122 5.35 -15.07 13.69
N LYS A 123 5.71 -15.13 12.41
CA LYS A 123 6.96 -14.61 11.85
C LYS A 123 6.64 -13.46 10.88
N ILE A 124 7.63 -12.62 10.61
CA ILE A 124 7.55 -11.58 9.58
C ILE A 124 8.33 -12.00 8.33
N VAL A 125 7.86 -11.62 7.15
CA VAL A 125 8.51 -11.86 5.86
C VAL A 125 8.44 -10.59 5.01
N LEU A 126 9.57 -10.20 4.42
CA LEU A 126 9.66 -9.12 3.43
C LEU A 126 9.62 -9.73 2.02
N ALA A 127 8.46 -9.62 1.36
CA ALA A 127 8.27 -10.12 0.01
C ALA A 127 7.21 -9.29 -0.71
N GLY A 128 7.46 -8.88 -1.96
CA GLY A 128 6.50 -8.06 -2.72
C GLY A 128 5.15 -8.76 -2.86
N ILE A 129 5.16 -10.06 -3.14
CA ILE A 129 4.02 -10.96 -2.93
C ILE A 129 4.54 -12.13 -2.12
N LEU A 130 3.84 -12.51 -1.05
CA LEU A 130 4.20 -13.65 -0.24
C LEU A 130 4.05 -14.95 -1.07
N PRO A 131 5.13 -15.73 -1.30
CA PRO A 131 5.07 -16.90 -2.19
C PRO A 131 4.07 -17.99 -1.80
N SER A 132 3.76 -18.09 -0.52
CA SER A 132 2.82 -19.06 0.06
C SER A 132 1.37 -18.57 0.09
N ILE A 133 1.07 -17.37 -0.42
CA ILE A 133 -0.30 -16.86 -0.47
C ILE A 133 -1.13 -17.70 -1.44
N GLY A 134 -2.29 -18.17 -0.97
CA GLY A 134 -3.23 -18.96 -1.76
C GLY A 134 -4.54 -18.21 -2.01
N LEU A 135 -5.40 -18.80 -2.83
CA LEU A 135 -6.74 -18.27 -3.12
C LEU A 135 -7.64 -18.20 -1.88
N ASP A 136 -7.43 -19.07 -0.89
CA ASP A 136 -8.15 -19.02 0.38
C ASP A 136 -7.76 -17.80 1.23
N ASN A 137 -6.67 -17.11 0.89
CA ASN A 137 -6.15 -15.94 1.63
C ASN A 137 -6.64 -14.59 1.09
N ILE A 138 -7.42 -14.58 0.01
CA ILE A 138 -7.94 -13.34 -0.61
C ILE A 138 -9.44 -13.12 -0.33
N GLY A 139 -10.09 -13.98 0.46
CA GLY A 139 -11.48 -13.76 0.84
C GLY A 139 -11.67 -12.59 1.82
N GLU A 140 -12.86 -12.01 1.87
CA GLU A 140 -13.20 -10.90 2.79
C GLU A 140 -12.98 -11.24 4.28
N HIS A 141 -13.04 -12.52 4.63
CA HIS A 141 -12.75 -13.00 6.00
C HIS A 141 -11.29 -12.77 6.42
N GLN A 142 -10.38 -12.54 5.46
CA GLN A 142 -8.98 -12.20 5.70
C GLN A 142 -8.73 -10.68 5.67
N MET A 143 -9.77 -9.89 5.41
CA MET A 143 -9.66 -8.43 5.45
C MET A 143 -9.50 -7.97 6.89
N THR A 144 -8.64 -6.98 7.11
CA THR A 144 -8.53 -6.33 8.41
C THR A 144 -9.91 -5.79 8.81
N PRO A 145 -10.44 -6.13 10.00
CA PRO A 145 -11.82 -5.81 10.39
C PRO A 145 -11.98 -4.34 10.83
N LEU A 146 -11.63 -3.41 9.94
CA LEU A 146 -11.82 -1.96 10.09
C LEU A 146 -12.81 -1.45 9.06
N GLN A 147 -13.72 -0.58 9.50
CA GLN A 147 -14.81 -0.04 8.67
C GLN A 147 -14.32 0.56 7.35
N ARG A 148 -13.13 1.19 7.33
CA ARG A 148 -12.55 1.80 6.13
C ARG A 148 -12.39 0.81 4.98
N TYR A 149 -11.92 -0.41 5.28
CA TYR A 149 -11.66 -1.43 4.26
C TYR A 149 -12.95 -2.04 3.74
N THR A 150 -13.93 -2.26 4.62
CA THR A 150 -15.28 -2.69 4.21
C THR A 150 -15.92 -1.65 3.28
N VAL A 151 -15.87 -0.36 3.64
CA VAL A 151 -16.44 0.70 2.80
C VAL A 151 -15.70 0.83 1.47
N LEU A 152 -14.38 0.66 1.44
CA LEU A 152 -13.58 0.64 0.21
C LEU A 152 -13.98 -0.53 -0.70
N ASN A 153 -14.03 -1.75 -0.15
CA ASN A 153 -14.45 -2.94 -0.89
C ASN A 153 -15.85 -2.77 -1.49
N GLU A 154 -16.81 -2.29 -0.70
CA GLU A 154 -18.16 -1.99 -1.19
C GLU A 154 -18.18 -0.90 -2.27
N ALA A 155 -17.38 0.15 -2.13
CA ALA A 155 -17.35 1.25 -3.10
C ALA A 155 -16.80 0.80 -4.45
N ILE A 156 -15.76 -0.06 -4.44
CA ILE A 156 -15.20 -0.62 -5.67
C ILE A 156 -16.18 -1.62 -6.28
N LYS A 157 -16.76 -2.52 -5.48
CA LYS A 157 -17.83 -3.43 -5.91
C LYS A 157 -19.00 -2.69 -6.57
N ASP A 158 -19.49 -1.61 -5.97
CA ASP A 158 -20.59 -0.80 -6.53
C ASP A 158 -20.21 -0.06 -7.82
N SER A 159 -18.95 0.33 -7.96
CA SER A 159 -18.46 1.04 -9.14
C SER A 159 -18.37 0.13 -10.38
N ARG A 160 -18.21 -1.18 -10.17
CA ARG A 160 -18.10 -2.18 -11.23
C ARG A 160 -19.41 -2.94 -11.39
N LYS A 161 -19.83 -3.18 -12.63
CA LYS A 161 -20.99 -4.05 -12.93
C LYS A 161 -20.61 -5.53 -13.14
N GLN A 162 -19.31 -5.86 -13.02
CA GLN A 162 -18.72 -7.16 -13.31
C GLN A 162 -17.53 -7.42 -12.37
N ASP A 163 -17.20 -8.70 -12.17
CA ASP A 163 -16.05 -9.16 -11.38
C ASP A 163 -14.71 -8.68 -11.98
N PHE A 164 -13.68 -8.63 -11.14
CA PHE A 164 -12.29 -8.40 -11.56
C PHE A 164 -11.82 -9.59 -12.40
N ASN A 165 -11.59 -9.35 -13.69
CA ASN A 165 -10.95 -10.34 -14.55
C ASN A 165 -9.43 -10.13 -14.51
N ILE A 166 -8.74 -11.00 -13.78
CA ILE A 166 -7.29 -11.02 -13.68
C ILE A 166 -6.76 -12.04 -14.69
N HIS A 167 -6.02 -11.54 -15.68
CA HIS A 167 -5.30 -12.34 -16.65
C HIS A 167 -3.82 -11.94 -16.64
N ILE A 168 -2.97 -12.83 -16.13
CA ILE A 168 -1.53 -12.62 -16.06
C ILE A 168 -0.83 -13.80 -16.73
N GLN A 169 -0.09 -13.50 -17.79
CA GLN A 169 0.71 -14.47 -18.53
C GLN A 169 2.19 -14.28 -18.18
N GLY A 170 2.81 -15.29 -17.58
CA GLY A 170 4.25 -15.37 -17.32
C GLY A 170 4.80 -16.74 -17.75
N VAL A 171 5.60 -17.39 -16.88
CA VAL A 171 6.03 -18.78 -17.11
C VAL A 171 4.81 -19.71 -17.05
N ASP A 172 4.00 -19.52 -16.03
CA ASP A 172 2.63 -20.01 -15.92
C ASP A 172 1.62 -18.96 -16.38
N GLU A 173 0.34 -19.35 -16.43
CA GLU A 173 -0.77 -18.46 -16.69
C GLU A 173 -1.74 -18.46 -15.50
N LEU A 174 -2.20 -17.26 -15.13
CA LEU A 174 -3.24 -17.06 -14.13
C LEU A 174 -4.45 -16.39 -14.78
N ASN A 175 -5.59 -17.08 -14.72
CA ASN A 175 -6.91 -16.55 -15.06
C ASN A 175 -7.79 -16.65 -13.82
N LEU A 176 -8.23 -15.51 -13.30
CA LEU A 176 -9.02 -15.45 -12.08
C LEU A 176 -10.13 -14.41 -12.24
N LEU A 177 -11.37 -14.84 -12.02
CA LEU A 177 -12.47 -13.95 -11.71
C LEU A 177 -12.54 -13.81 -10.21
N PHE A 178 -12.40 -12.59 -9.72
CA PHE A 178 -12.47 -12.29 -8.29
C PHE A 178 -13.37 -11.09 -8.08
N ASP A 179 -14.03 -10.97 -6.93
CA ASP A 179 -14.99 -9.90 -6.68
C ASP A 179 -14.56 -8.94 -5.57
N SER A 180 -13.37 -9.09 -4.98
CA SER A 180 -12.94 -8.28 -3.83
C SER A 180 -11.65 -7.50 -4.10
N VAL A 181 -11.53 -6.33 -3.45
CA VAL A 181 -10.30 -5.54 -3.39
C VAL A 181 -9.16 -6.27 -2.65
N MET A 182 -9.44 -7.41 -2.00
CA MET A 182 -8.44 -8.19 -1.27
C MET A 182 -7.27 -8.70 -2.13
N LEU A 183 -7.36 -8.67 -3.46
CA LEU A 183 -6.20 -8.87 -4.33
C LEU A 183 -5.08 -7.84 -4.07
N GLU A 184 -5.44 -6.65 -3.59
CA GLU A 184 -4.47 -5.66 -3.10
C GLU A 184 -3.72 -6.14 -1.87
N GLY A 185 -4.39 -6.91 -1.01
CA GLY A 185 -3.78 -7.51 0.17
C GLY A 185 -2.64 -8.49 -0.16
N CYS A 186 -2.54 -8.97 -1.41
CA CYS A 186 -1.42 -9.80 -1.82
C CYS A 186 -0.09 -9.03 -1.89
N ASN A 187 -0.15 -7.72 -2.09
CA ASN A 187 1.02 -6.89 -2.35
C ASN A 187 1.55 -6.32 -1.03
N THR A 188 2.86 -6.25 -0.90
CA THR A 188 3.54 -5.36 0.05
C THR A 188 4.58 -4.52 -0.68
N SER A 189 5.02 -3.42 -0.08
CA SER A 189 5.98 -2.51 -0.69
C SER A 189 7.00 -1.93 0.28
N PHE A 190 8.07 -1.37 -0.31
CA PHE A 190 8.98 -0.44 0.37
C PHE A 190 8.88 0.87 -0.39
N GLN A 191 8.42 1.92 0.28
CA GLN A 191 8.14 3.21 -0.33
C GLN A 191 9.09 4.26 0.25
N MET A 192 9.58 5.15 -0.61
CA MET A 192 10.42 6.28 -0.18
C MET A 192 9.70 7.58 -0.50
N HIS A 193 9.70 8.51 0.46
CA HIS A 193 9.07 9.81 0.35
C HIS A 193 10.16 10.87 0.34
N LEU A 194 10.21 11.69 -0.70
CA LEU A 194 11.15 12.81 -0.82
C LEU A 194 10.37 14.12 -0.70
N GLN A 195 10.72 14.95 0.27
CA GLN A 195 10.23 16.33 0.32
C GLN A 195 10.80 17.11 -0.87
N VAL A 196 9.94 17.82 -1.59
CA VAL A 196 10.33 18.59 -2.78
C VAL A 196 9.86 20.03 -2.66
N SER A 197 10.72 20.97 -3.06
CA SER A 197 10.32 22.36 -3.18
C SER A 197 9.26 22.50 -4.29
N PRO A 198 8.21 23.32 -4.10
CA PRO A 198 7.21 23.55 -5.13
C PRO A 198 7.80 24.06 -6.45
N ASN A 199 8.90 24.81 -6.40
CA ASN A 199 9.56 25.37 -7.59
C ASN A 199 10.23 24.30 -8.47
N SER A 200 10.63 23.16 -7.89
CA SER A 200 11.27 22.04 -8.58
C SER A 200 10.34 20.84 -8.79
N PHE A 201 9.09 20.93 -8.32
CA PHE A 201 8.17 19.78 -8.27
C PHE A 201 8.00 19.11 -9.64
N ILE A 202 7.81 19.89 -10.70
CA ILE A 202 7.57 19.37 -12.06
C ILE A 202 8.77 18.54 -12.52
N ASP A 203 9.98 19.09 -12.41
CA ASP A 203 11.19 18.42 -12.87
C ASP A 203 11.46 17.16 -12.04
N THR A 204 11.35 17.24 -10.71
CA THR A 204 11.57 16.09 -9.83
C THR A 204 10.54 14.98 -10.08
N TYR A 205 9.27 15.32 -10.29
CA TYR A 205 8.22 14.36 -10.58
C TYR A 205 8.48 13.64 -11.92
N ASN A 206 8.84 14.39 -12.97
CA ASN A 206 9.19 13.82 -14.27
C ASN A 206 10.39 12.86 -14.17
N TRP A 207 11.42 13.24 -13.41
CA TRP A 207 12.55 12.36 -13.15
C TRP A 207 12.15 11.10 -12.39
N ALA A 208 11.34 11.21 -11.34
CA ALA A 208 10.84 10.07 -10.58
C ALA A 208 10.10 9.06 -11.48
N GLN A 209 9.24 9.55 -12.39
CA GLN A 209 8.55 8.71 -13.37
C GLN A 209 9.54 8.04 -14.34
N ALA A 210 10.51 8.79 -14.87
CA ALA A 210 11.49 8.28 -15.84
C ALA A 210 12.38 7.17 -15.27
N ILE A 211 12.71 7.23 -13.97
CA ILE A 211 13.60 6.24 -13.32
C ILE A 211 12.85 5.09 -12.64
N ALA A 212 11.53 5.15 -12.53
CA ALA A 212 10.73 4.13 -11.82
C ALA A 212 10.94 2.72 -12.39
N GLY A 213 10.96 2.57 -13.72
CA GLY A 213 11.16 1.29 -14.38
C GLY A 213 12.51 0.63 -14.06
N PRO A 214 13.65 1.32 -14.28
CA PRO A 214 14.97 0.82 -13.90
C PRO A 214 15.11 0.45 -12.42
N ILE A 215 14.58 1.28 -11.51
CA ILE A 215 14.61 0.99 -10.07
C ILE A 215 13.78 -0.26 -9.74
N LEU A 216 12.57 -0.35 -10.29
CA LEU A 216 11.70 -1.51 -10.08
C LEU A 216 12.33 -2.80 -10.60
N SER A 217 13.01 -2.74 -11.76
CA SER A 217 13.72 -3.89 -12.32
C SER A 217 14.85 -4.39 -11.42
N ALA A 218 15.54 -3.50 -10.70
CA ALA A 218 16.61 -3.88 -9.77
C ALA A 218 16.06 -4.45 -8.44
N CYS A 219 14.82 -4.10 -8.09
CA CYS A 219 14.18 -4.45 -6.83
C CYS A 219 13.09 -5.53 -6.97
N ALA A 220 13.04 -6.24 -8.10
CA ALA A 220 12.01 -7.23 -8.39
C ALA A 220 11.98 -8.33 -7.30
N ASN A 221 10.83 -8.51 -6.64
CA ASN A 221 10.69 -9.40 -5.49
C ASN A 221 9.29 -10.02 -5.36
N SER A 222 8.61 -10.29 -6.49
CA SER A 222 7.28 -10.93 -6.48
C SER A 222 7.03 -11.89 -7.66
N PRO A 223 7.88 -12.91 -7.86
CA PRO A 223 7.75 -13.82 -9.00
C PRO A 223 6.56 -14.79 -8.92
N LEU A 224 5.99 -14.99 -7.72
CA LEU A 224 5.01 -16.04 -7.45
C LEU A 224 3.68 -15.44 -6.96
N LEU A 225 2.56 -15.97 -7.46
CA LEU A 225 1.21 -15.65 -6.99
C LEU A 225 0.33 -16.91 -7.08
N PHE A 226 -0.31 -17.31 -5.98
CA PHE A 226 -1.17 -18.50 -5.91
C PHE A 226 -0.49 -19.80 -6.41
N GLY A 227 0.82 -19.92 -6.14
CA GLY A 227 1.63 -21.05 -6.57
C GLY A 227 1.98 -21.08 -8.06
N LYS A 228 1.76 -19.98 -8.79
CA LYS A 228 2.14 -19.80 -10.20
C LYS A 228 3.35 -18.90 -10.34
N GLU A 229 4.28 -19.27 -11.22
CA GLU A 229 5.40 -18.42 -11.61
C GLU A 229 4.99 -17.49 -12.74
N LEU A 230 4.93 -16.19 -12.48
CA LEU A 230 4.39 -15.20 -13.40
C LEU A 230 5.48 -14.23 -13.87
N TRP A 231 5.35 -12.94 -13.59
CA TRP A 231 6.38 -11.95 -13.93
C TRP A 231 7.39 -11.89 -12.79
N SER A 232 8.65 -11.55 -13.05
CA SER A 232 9.63 -11.31 -11.96
C SER A 232 9.13 -10.29 -10.93
N GLU A 233 8.26 -9.38 -11.37
CA GLU A 233 7.55 -8.42 -10.53
C GLU A 233 6.05 -8.44 -10.85
N THR A 234 5.34 -9.47 -10.37
CA THR A 234 3.91 -9.73 -10.63
C THR A 234 2.99 -8.66 -10.04
N ARG A 235 3.43 -7.95 -8.99
CA ARG A 235 2.68 -6.82 -8.39
C ARG A 235 2.20 -5.84 -9.45
N ILE A 236 3.01 -5.55 -10.49
CA ILE A 236 2.65 -4.60 -11.56
C ILE A 236 1.36 -5.04 -12.25
N ALA A 237 1.32 -6.29 -12.71
CA ALA A 237 0.18 -6.83 -13.45
C ALA A 237 -1.03 -7.01 -12.54
N LEU A 238 -0.82 -7.52 -11.32
CA LEU A 238 -1.88 -7.72 -10.33
C LEU A 238 -2.54 -6.38 -9.98
N PHE A 239 -1.78 -5.42 -9.47
CA PHE A 239 -2.26 -4.10 -9.04
C PHE A 239 -2.99 -3.37 -10.17
N THR A 240 -2.42 -3.37 -11.38
CA THR A 240 -3.04 -2.70 -12.54
C THR A 240 -4.45 -3.23 -12.82
N GLN A 241 -4.70 -4.53 -12.62
CA GLN A 241 -5.97 -5.17 -12.94
C GLN A 241 -6.94 -5.20 -11.73
N SER A 242 -6.41 -5.30 -10.50
CA SER A 242 -7.20 -5.38 -9.26
C SER A 242 -7.83 -4.06 -8.81
N ILE A 243 -7.37 -2.92 -9.31
CA ILE A 243 -8.02 -1.60 -9.07
C ILE A 243 -8.56 -0.94 -10.33
N ASP A 244 -8.60 -1.66 -11.46
CA ASP A 244 -9.05 -1.06 -12.72
C ASP A 244 -10.57 -0.77 -12.73
N THR A 245 -11.00 0.39 -12.24
CA THR A 245 -12.43 0.75 -12.24
C THR A 245 -12.99 1.11 -13.63
N ARG A 246 -12.22 0.98 -14.72
CA ARG A 246 -12.71 1.25 -16.07
C ARG A 246 -13.74 0.19 -16.45
N LEU A 247 -14.86 0.63 -17.04
CA LEU A 247 -15.81 -0.29 -17.65
C LEU A 247 -15.14 -0.89 -18.89
N ASN A 248 -14.98 -2.22 -18.90
CA ASN A 248 -14.72 -2.94 -20.14
C ASN A 248 -15.94 -2.74 -21.03
N HIS A 249 -15.89 -1.76 -21.93
CA HIS A 249 -16.79 -1.70 -23.06
C HIS A 249 -16.38 -2.84 -24.00
N SER A 250 -17.07 -3.98 -23.87
CA SER A 250 -17.07 -5.00 -24.91
C SER A 250 -17.52 -4.34 -26.21
N TYR A 251 -16.62 -4.27 -27.19
CA TYR A 251 -16.99 -4.02 -28.58
C TYR A 251 -17.68 -5.25 -29.17
#